data_AF-U9TSF0-F1
#
_entry.id   AF-U9TSF0-F1
#
_cell.length_a   1.000
_cell.length_b   1.000
_cell.length_c   1.000
_cell.angle_alpha   90.00
_cell.angle_beta   90.00
_cell.angle_gamma   90.00
#
_symmetry.space_group_name_H-M   'P 1'
#
loop_
_entity.id
_entity.type
_entity.pdbx_description
1 polymer ?
#
loop_
_entity_poly.entity_id
_entity_poly.type
_entity_poly.pdbx_seq_one_letter_code
_entity_poly.pdbx_strand_id
1 'polypeptide(L)'
;VLFIIIISFAHAFYILLSPRSEFSLEQYTNNNDPNNPWNIALTFNQVFNDGTMNSFFIQKPDENTNMFIDFRTSLLAMYNFLTGDSSALSNWPFLNNQSLVILIVLFSLLVVVYLMNLFIGLLNMAINKDDDRVSYLKQKAEILAEIELFYLLPNQRRWNSWFPEVIYYYANVDKAREEIKRLIKNGEWTDSFPEMRKNLFEKLDIPDNVEKIDKIDADLQKVLKILNSAGLTNNLLSRDSTT
;
A
#
# COMPACT_ATOMS: atom_id res chain seq x y z
N VAL A 1 0.99 -4.55 -11.02
CA VAL A 1 1.98 -3.71 -11.75
C VAL A 1 3.38 -4.27 -11.62
N LEU A 2 3.97 -4.32 -10.40
CA LEU A 2 5.31 -4.88 -10.16
C LEU A 2 5.51 -6.27 -10.80
N PHE A 3 4.59 -7.20 -10.57
CA PHE A 3 4.66 -8.56 -11.14
C PHE A 3 4.74 -8.58 -12.67
N ILE A 4 3.97 -7.72 -13.34
CA ILE A 4 3.98 -7.61 -14.81
C ILE A 4 5.34 -7.10 -15.29
N ILE A 5 5.89 -6.08 -14.62
CA ILE A 5 7.22 -5.54 -14.92
C ILE A 5 8.28 -6.64 -14.79
N ILE A 6 8.29 -7.38 -13.67
CA ILE A 6 9.27 -8.45 -13.45
C ILE A 6 9.18 -9.50 -14.57
N ILE A 7 7.98 -9.96 -14.94
CA ILE A 7 7.79 -10.92 -16.02
C ILE A 7 8.29 -10.36 -17.36
N SER A 8 7.95 -9.12 -17.71
CA SER A 8 8.34 -8.51 -18.97
C SER A 8 9.87 -8.39 -19.10
N PHE A 9 10.55 -7.93 -18.04
CA PHE A 9 12.00 -7.84 -18.04
C PHE A 9 12.67 -9.22 -17.97
N ALA A 10 12.15 -10.15 -17.16
CA ALA A 10 12.65 -11.53 -17.14
C ALA A 10 12.59 -12.17 -18.52
N HIS A 11 11.51 -11.94 -19.26
CA HIS A 11 11.39 -12.40 -20.64
C HIS A 11 12.39 -11.72 -21.57
N ALA A 12 12.60 -10.41 -21.44
CA ALA A 12 13.57 -9.67 -22.26
C ALA A 12 15.02 -10.12 -21.99
N PHE A 13 15.41 -10.26 -20.72
CA PHE A 13 16.71 -10.79 -20.32
C PHE A 13 16.89 -12.24 -20.73
N TYR A 14 15.84 -13.07 -20.59
CA TYR A 14 15.85 -14.45 -21.08
C TYR A 14 16.17 -14.51 -22.57
N ILE A 15 15.49 -13.74 -23.42
CA ILE A 15 15.78 -13.72 -24.86
C ILE A 15 17.20 -13.22 -25.15
N LEU A 16 17.69 -12.24 -24.40
CA LEU A 16 19.00 -11.64 -24.61
C LEU A 16 20.15 -12.55 -24.18
N LEU A 17 19.97 -13.28 -23.06
CA LEU A 17 21.03 -14.01 -22.34
C LEU A 17 20.90 -15.53 -22.41
N SER A 18 19.85 -16.04 -23.03
CA SER A 18 19.73 -17.47 -23.30
C SER A 18 20.80 -17.92 -24.31
N PRO A 19 21.44 -19.09 -24.10
CA PRO A 19 22.32 -19.70 -25.09
C PRO A 19 21.55 -20.00 -26.39
N ARG A 20 22.15 -19.67 -27.52
CA ARG A 20 21.61 -19.96 -28.87
C ARG A 20 22.10 -21.27 -29.44
N SER A 21 23.27 -21.72 -28.99
CA SER A 21 23.89 -22.97 -29.41
C SER A 21 23.59 -24.09 -28.42
N GLU A 22 23.53 -25.32 -28.90
CA GLU A 22 23.46 -26.49 -28.02
C GLU A 22 24.71 -26.55 -27.10
N PHE A 23 24.48 -26.89 -25.84
CA PHE A 23 25.52 -27.05 -24.83
C PHE A 23 25.16 -28.20 -23.89
N SER A 24 26.16 -28.75 -23.21
CA SER A 24 26.00 -29.72 -22.13
C SER A 24 26.80 -29.25 -20.93
N LEU A 25 26.25 -29.34 -19.72
CA LEU A 25 27.00 -29.00 -18.50
C LEU A 25 28.05 -30.07 -18.13
N GLU A 26 27.94 -31.29 -18.68
CA GLU A 26 28.88 -32.37 -18.37
C GLU A 26 30.08 -32.41 -19.30
N GLN A 27 29.93 -31.94 -20.55
CA GLN A 27 30.97 -31.97 -21.56
C GLN A 27 31.35 -30.55 -21.98
N TYR A 28 32.65 -30.27 -21.91
CA TYR A 28 33.19 -29.00 -22.38
C TYR A 28 32.82 -28.76 -23.84
N THR A 29 32.17 -27.63 -24.09
CA THR A 29 31.72 -27.23 -25.43
C THR A 29 32.36 -25.90 -25.78
N ASN A 30 33.33 -25.92 -26.70
CA ASN A 30 33.93 -24.71 -27.24
C ASN A 30 33.10 -24.22 -28.42
N ASN A 31 32.22 -23.23 -28.18
CA ASN A 31 31.46 -22.57 -29.24
C ASN A 31 31.61 -21.05 -29.14
N ASN A 32 31.27 -20.34 -30.22
CA ASN A 32 31.38 -18.88 -30.28
C ASN A 32 30.19 -18.16 -29.64
N ASP A 33 29.36 -18.86 -28.86
CA ASP A 33 28.17 -18.30 -28.24
C ASP A 33 28.53 -17.60 -26.92
N PRO A 34 28.40 -16.26 -26.82
CA PRO A 34 28.77 -15.53 -25.60
C PRO A 34 27.91 -15.89 -24.39
N ASN A 35 26.74 -16.51 -24.60
CA ASN A 35 25.82 -16.88 -23.53
C ASN A 35 25.97 -18.33 -23.07
N ASN A 36 26.82 -19.12 -23.72
CA ASN A 36 27.09 -20.50 -23.29
C ASN A 36 27.70 -20.51 -21.88
N PRO A 37 27.18 -21.32 -20.94
CA PRO A 37 27.72 -21.43 -19.59
C PRO A 37 29.23 -21.70 -19.52
N TRP A 38 29.79 -22.45 -20.47
CA TRP A 38 31.24 -22.70 -20.54
C TRP A 38 32.08 -21.48 -20.87
N ASN A 39 31.53 -20.51 -21.62
CA ASN A 39 32.20 -19.26 -21.97
C ASN A 39 32.08 -18.19 -20.88
N ILE A 40 31.08 -18.35 -19.99
CA ILE A 40 30.81 -17.48 -18.86
C ILE A 40 31.54 -17.95 -17.59
N ALA A 41 31.82 -19.25 -17.50
CA ALA A 41 32.42 -19.87 -16.33
C ALA A 41 33.75 -19.20 -15.91
N LEU A 42 33.98 -19.18 -14.59
CA LEU A 42 35.19 -18.60 -14.03
C LEU A 42 36.43 -19.31 -14.58
N THR A 43 37.33 -18.51 -15.15
CA THR A 43 38.59 -18.97 -15.71
C THR A 43 39.74 -18.49 -14.82
N PHE A 44 40.54 -19.44 -14.34
CA PHE A 44 41.69 -19.20 -13.48
C PHE A 44 42.98 -19.32 -14.29
N ASN A 45 43.72 -18.23 -14.39
CA ASN A 45 45.04 -18.23 -15.03
C ASN A 45 46.12 -18.57 -13.99
N GLN A 46 46.98 -19.53 -14.30
CA GLN A 46 48.17 -19.79 -13.49
C GLN A 46 49.24 -18.75 -13.84
N VAL A 47 49.63 -17.95 -12.85
CA VAL A 47 50.74 -16.99 -12.97
C VAL A 47 52.00 -17.66 -12.47
N PHE A 48 52.99 -17.83 -13.35
CA PHE A 48 54.29 -18.39 -13.00
C PHE A 48 55.20 -17.31 -12.37
N ASN A 49 56.25 -17.72 -11.67
CA ASN A 49 57.18 -16.81 -10.97
C ASN A 49 57.87 -15.81 -11.91
N ASP A 50 57.93 -16.09 -13.21
CA ASP A 50 58.48 -15.22 -14.25
C ASP A 50 57.45 -14.22 -14.82
N GLY A 51 56.21 -14.22 -14.29
CA GLY A 51 55.11 -13.36 -14.73
C GLY A 51 54.35 -13.88 -15.95
N THR A 52 54.70 -15.05 -16.49
CA THR A 52 53.99 -15.63 -17.64
C THR A 52 52.67 -16.29 -17.21
N MET A 53 51.68 -16.26 -18.11
CA MET A 53 50.39 -16.96 -17.97
C MET A 53 50.28 -18.01 -19.08
N ASN A 54 50.63 -19.26 -18.79
CA ASN A 54 50.72 -20.32 -19.81
C ASN A 54 49.65 -21.41 -19.69
N SER A 55 48.87 -21.42 -18.61
CA SER A 55 47.80 -22.39 -18.38
C SER A 55 46.59 -21.72 -17.75
N PHE A 56 45.41 -22.21 -18.14
CA PHE A 56 44.14 -21.78 -17.60
C PHE A 56 43.32 -22.99 -17.17
N PHE A 57 42.57 -22.84 -16.08
CA PHE A 57 41.59 -23.80 -15.58
C PHE A 57 40.21 -23.17 -15.65
N ILE A 58 39.23 -23.88 -16.20
CA ILE A 58 37.83 -23.40 -16.25
C ILE A 58 37.05 -24.14 -15.17
N GLN A 59 36.34 -23.41 -14.32
CA GLN A 59 35.40 -24.01 -13.38
C GLN A 59 34.27 -24.68 -14.16
N LYS A 60 33.91 -25.93 -13.81
CA LYS A 60 32.75 -26.59 -14.42
C LYS A 60 31.50 -25.72 -14.15
N PRO A 61 30.77 -25.27 -15.19
CA PRO A 61 29.56 -24.50 -15.01
C PRO A 61 28.45 -25.37 -14.42
N ASP A 62 27.55 -24.71 -13.72
CA ASP A 62 26.33 -25.27 -13.17
C ASP A 62 25.10 -24.52 -13.71
N GLU A 63 23.91 -24.92 -13.24
CA GLU A 63 22.64 -24.29 -13.63
C GLU A 63 22.54 -22.81 -13.21
N ASN A 64 23.33 -22.39 -12.21
CA ASN A 64 23.33 -21.01 -11.72
C ASN A 64 24.33 -20.12 -12.47
N THR A 65 25.29 -20.71 -13.19
CA THR A 65 26.30 -19.99 -13.96
C THR A 65 25.67 -19.13 -15.06
N ASN A 66 24.59 -19.60 -15.68
CA ASN A 66 23.71 -18.76 -16.48
C ASN A 66 22.25 -19.00 -16.08
N MET A 67 21.73 -18.18 -15.18
CA MET A 67 20.33 -18.25 -14.72
C MET A 67 19.30 -17.94 -15.83
N PHE A 68 19.72 -17.50 -17.02
CA PHE A 68 18.83 -17.17 -18.14
C PHE A 68 18.67 -18.32 -19.15
N ILE A 69 19.18 -19.52 -18.83
CA ILE A 69 18.94 -20.74 -19.63
C ILE A 69 17.46 -21.13 -19.60
N ASP A 70 16.81 -21.05 -18.44
CA ASP A 70 15.38 -21.30 -18.27
C ASP A 70 14.64 -20.02 -17.87
N PHE A 71 13.40 -19.89 -18.32
CA PHE A 71 12.56 -18.77 -17.99
C PHE A 71 12.25 -18.70 -16.49
N ARG A 72 12.14 -19.85 -15.80
CA ARG A 72 11.88 -19.91 -14.36
C ARG A 72 13.02 -19.31 -13.55
N THR A 73 14.25 -19.67 -13.89
CA THR A 73 15.46 -19.13 -13.24
C THR A 73 15.71 -17.68 -13.63
N SER A 74 15.34 -17.27 -14.86
CA SER A 74 15.37 -15.85 -15.27
C SER A 74 14.42 -15.00 -14.41
N LEU A 75 13.22 -15.51 -14.12
CA LEU A 75 12.26 -14.82 -13.25
C LEU A 75 12.83 -14.64 -11.84
N LEU A 76 13.49 -15.67 -11.31
CA LEU A 76 14.15 -15.61 -10.01
C LEU A 76 15.33 -14.62 -10.02
N ALA A 77 16.16 -14.62 -11.07
CA ALA A 77 17.25 -13.68 -11.23
C ALA A 77 16.75 -12.22 -11.24
N MET A 78 15.64 -11.94 -11.93
CA MET A 78 15.04 -10.61 -11.94
C MET A 78 14.40 -10.22 -10.60
N TYR A 79 13.84 -11.18 -9.86
CA TYR A 79 13.37 -10.95 -8.50
C TYR A 79 14.54 -10.63 -7.55
N ASN A 80 15.65 -11.34 -7.66
CA ASN A 80 16.86 -11.05 -6.88
C ASN A 80 17.44 -9.67 -7.26
N PHE A 81 17.41 -9.32 -8.55
CA PHE A 81 17.85 -8.01 -8.99
C PHE A 81 16.97 -6.88 -8.45
N LEU A 82 15.66 -7.11 -8.33
CA LEU A 82 14.73 -6.18 -7.67
C LEU A 82 15.12 -5.91 -6.21
N THR A 83 15.57 -6.93 -5.48
CA THR A 83 15.99 -6.81 -4.08
C THR A 83 17.43 -6.31 -3.91
N GLY A 84 18.15 -6.13 -5.02
CA GLY A 84 19.48 -5.53 -5.07
C GLY A 84 20.62 -6.50 -5.36
N ASP A 85 20.34 -7.80 -5.53
CA ASP A 85 21.35 -8.80 -5.91
C ASP A 85 21.50 -8.88 -7.43
N SER A 86 22.64 -8.40 -7.93
CA SER A 86 22.98 -8.38 -9.36
C SER A 86 23.96 -9.47 -9.78
N SER A 87 24.24 -10.45 -8.91
CA SER A 87 25.18 -11.55 -9.16
C SER A 87 24.86 -12.31 -10.46
N ALA A 88 23.56 -12.54 -10.72
CA ALA A 88 23.11 -13.20 -11.94
C ALA A 88 23.49 -12.44 -13.22
N LEU A 89 23.66 -11.12 -13.17
CA LEU A 89 23.94 -10.26 -14.33
C LEU A 89 25.43 -9.87 -14.43
N SER A 90 26.22 -10.06 -13.37
CA SER A 90 27.66 -9.69 -13.34
C SER A 90 28.56 -10.58 -14.20
N ASN A 91 28.01 -11.66 -14.73
CA ASN A 91 28.70 -12.64 -15.55
C ASN A 91 29.11 -12.09 -16.94
N TRP A 92 28.47 -11.03 -17.42
CA TRP A 92 28.78 -10.43 -18.72
C TRP A 92 29.54 -9.11 -18.59
N PRO A 93 30.56 -8.86 -19.44
CA PRO A 93 31.25 -7.58 -19.45
C PRO A 93 30.34 -6.47 -19.99
N PHE A 94 30.12 -5.42 -19.19
CA PHE A 94 29.18 -4.34 -19.52
C PHE A 94 29.56 -3.54 -20.77
N LEU A 95 30.85 -3.32 -21.02
CA LEU A 95 31.31 -2.52 -22.16
C LEU A 95 30.97 -3.15 -23.52
N ASN A 96 30.94 -4.48 -23.59
CA ASN A 96 30.70 -5.20 -24.85
C ASN A 96 29.22 -5.53 -25.07
N ASN A 97 28.37 -5.30 -24.06
CA ASN A 97 26.97 -5.71 -24.06
C ASN A 97 26.04 -4.50 -23.85
N GLN A 98 26.02 -3.57 -24.80
CA GLN A 98 25.28 -2.31 -24.68
C GLN A 98 23.77 -2.52 -24.42
N SER A 99 23.15 -3.52 -25.07
CA SER A 99 21.73 -3.84 -24.85
C SER A 99 21.44 -4.29 -23.42
N LEU A 100 22.33 -5.11 -22.83
CA LEU A 100 22.23 -5.53 -21.44
C LEU A 100 22.25 -4.31 -20.50
N VAL A 101 23.24 -3.44 -20.70
CA VAL A 101 23.42 -2.25 -19.86
C VAL A 101 22.18 -1.35 -19.94
N ILE A 102 21.62 -1.14 -21.13
CA ILE A 102 20.40 -0.35 -21.31
C ILE A 102 19.24 -0.99 -20.53
N LEU A 103 19.03 -2.31 -20.64
CA LEU A 103 17.98 -3.01 -19.90
C LEU A 103 18.16 -2.89 -18.37
N ILE A 104 19.39 -3.05 -17.88
CA ILE A 104 19.74 -2.94 -16.46
C ILE A 104 19.40 -1.53 -15.95
N VAL A 105 19.91 -0.49 -16.63
CA VAL A 105 19.68 0.91 -16.23
C VAL A 105 18.19 1.23 -16.25
N LEU A 106 17.46 0.79 -17.28
CA LEU A 106 16.04 1.08 -17.43
C LEU A 106 15.21 0.35 -16.36
N PHE A 107 15.52 -0.90 -16.05
CA PHE A 107 14.89 -1.64 -14.96
C PHE A 107 15.16 -0.97 -13.60
N SER A 108 16.42 -0.62 -13.32
CA SER A 108 16.80 0.04 -12.07
C SER A 108 16.11 1.39 -11.90
N LEU A 109 16.05 2.23 -12.95
CA LEU A 109 15.35 3.51 -12.91
C LEU A 109 13.86 3.30 -12.61
N LEU A 110 13.22 2.35 -13.27
CA LEU A 110 11.80 2.07 -13.09
C LEU A 110 11.48 1.53 -11.69
N VAL A 111 12.34 0.69 -11.12
CA VAL A 111 12.16 0.20 -9.75
C VAL A 111 12.45 1.29 -8.72
N VAL A 112 13.65 1.88 -8.77
CA VAL A 112 14.15 2.80 -7.73
C VAL A 112 13.44 4.14 -7.79
N VAL A 113 13.31 4.74 -8.97
CA VAL A 113 12.77 6.10 -9.11
C VAL A 113 11.25 6.09 -9.17
N TYR A 114 10.65 5.14 -9.88
CA TYR A 114 9.20 5.13 -10.07
C TYR A 114 8.47 4.32 -9.00
N LEU A 115 8.74 3.01 -8.91
CA LEU A 115 7.95 2.13 -8.03
C LEU A 115 8.15 2.43 -6.55
N MET A 116 9.39 2.58 -6.07
CA MET A 116 9.63 2.83 -4.63
C MET A 116 9.05 4.17 -4.18
N ASN A 117 9.23 5.23 -4.98
CA ASN A 117 8.66 6.54 -4.65
C ASN A 117 7.13 6.55 -4.72
N LEU A 118 6.54 5.88 -5.70
CA LEU A 118 5.09 5.72 -5.78
C LEU A 118 4.56 4.92 -4.59
N PHE A 119 5.21 3.82 -4.23
CA PHE A 119 4.80 2.97 -3.11
C PHE A 119 4.87 3.73 -1.79
N ILE A 120 5.96 4.45 -1.52
CA ILE A 120 6.12 5.29 -0.33
C ILE A 120 5.04 6.39 -0.30
N GLY A 121 4.77 7.05 -1.44
CA GLY A 121 3.74 8.10 -1.52
C GLY A 121 2.33 7.58 -1.25
N LEU A 122 1.95 6.45 -1.84
CA LEU A 122 0.66 5.81 -1.60
C LEU A 122 0.53 5.29 -0.16
N LEU A 123 1.60 4.70 0.38
CA LEU A 123 1.63 4.21 1.75
C LEU A 123 1.45 5.36 2.74
N ASN A 124 2.16 6.47 2.55
CA ASN A 124 2.00 7.66 3.37
C ASN A 124 0.57 8.21 3.33
N MET A 125 -0.07 8.21 2.16
CA MET A 125 -1.47 8.64 2.04
C MET A 125 -2.43 7.71 2.80
N ALA A 126 -2.23 6.40 2.71
CA ALA A 126 -3.04 5.43 3.45
C ALA A 126 -2.84 5.56 4.96
N ILE A 127 -1.59 5.68 5.42
CA ILE A 127 -1.26 5.89 6.84
C ILE A 127 -1.95 7.15 7.38
N ASN A 128 -1.87 8.28 6.67
CA ASN A 128 -2.49 9.52 7.14
C ASN A 128 -4.03 9.45 7.21
N LYS A 129 -4.66 8.56 6.43
CA LYS A 129 -6.11 8.34 6.50
C LYS A 129 -6.52 7.46 7.68
N ASP A 130 -5.70 6.46 7.99
CA ASP A 130 -5.98 5.46 9.02
C ASP A 130 -5.28 5.73 10.37
N ASP A 131 -4.49 6.80 10.49
CA ASP A 131 -4.00 7.36 11.77
C ASP A 131 -5.14 8.02 12.55
N ASP A 132 -6.17 7.23 12.82
CA ASP A 132 -7.34 7.63 13.57
C ASP A 132 -7.23 7.08 14.99
N ARG A 133 -6.87 7.98 15.91
CA ARG A 133 -6.87 7.72 17.35
C ARG A 133 -8.20 7.15 17.83
N VAL A 134 -9.33 7.49 17.19
CA VAL A 134 -10.65 6.96 17.54
C VAL A 134 -10.75 5.47 17.20
N SER A 135 -10.32 5.07 16.00
CA SER A 135 -10.25 3.66 15.59
C SER A 135 -9.33 2.83 16.50
N TYR A 136 -8.18 3.38 16.91
CA TYR A 136 -7.30 2.74 17.91
C TYR A 136 -8.00 2.54 19.26
N LEU A 137 -8.64 3.59 19.80
CA LEU A 137 -9.35 3.51 21.08
C LEU A 137 -10.53 2.53 21.02
N LYS A 138 -11.22 2.47 19.88
CA LYS A 138 -12.31 1.51 19.64
C LYS A 138 -11.79 0.08 19.70
N GLN A 139 -10.74 -0.26 18.96
CA GLN A 139 -10.13 -1.60 18.99
C GLN A 139 -9.67 -1.96 20.40
N LYS A 140 -9.08 -1.00 21.13
CA LYS A 140 -8.67 -1.20 22.52
C LYS A 140 -9.87 -1.50 23.43
N ALA A 141 -11.00 -0.80 23.25
CA ALA A 141 -12.21 -1.04 24.02
C ALA A 141 -12.85 -2.39 23.69
N GLU A 142 -12.85 -2.81 22.42
CA GLU A 142 -13.33 -4.13 22.00
C GLU A 142 -12.51 -5.25 22.65
N ILE A 143 -11.17 -5.15 22.62
CA ILE A 143 -10.28 -6.11 23.29
C ILE A 143 -10.52 -6.14 24.80
N LEU A 144 -10.70 -4.97 25.43
CA LEU A 144 -11.00 -4.90 26.86
C LEU A 144 -12.34 -5.60 27.19
N ALA A 145 -13.38 -5.37 26.40
CA ALA A 145 -14.67 -6.02 26.58
C ALA A 145 -14.58 -7.55 26.41
N GLU A 146 -13.77 -8.04 25.46
CA GLU A 146 -13.51 -9.47 25.32
C GLU A 146 -12.78 -10.06 26.53
N ILE A 147 -11.76 -9.36 27.05
CA ILE A 147 -11.05 -9.76 28.27
C ILE A 147 -12.02 -9.82 29.44
N GLU A 148 -12.85 -8.79 29.60
CA GLU A 148 -13.84 -8.71 30.67
C GLU A 148 -14.85 -9.86 30.60
N LEU A 149 -15.33 -10.20 29.40
CA LEU A 149 -16.36 -11.21 29.22
C LEU A 149 -15.83 -12.64 29.37
N PHE A 150 -14.66 -12.94 28.77
CA PHE A 150 -14.16 -14.31 28.63
C PHE A 150 -13.03 -14.69 29.59
N TYR A 151 -12.23 -13.72 30.06
CA TYR A 151 -11.01 -14.02 30.82
C TYR A 151 -11.10 -13.64 32.31
N LEU A 152 -12.10 -12.84 32.73
CA LEU A 152 -12.31 -12.49 34.13
C LEU A 152 -13.29 -13.41 34.85
N LEU A 153 -12.91 -13.86 36.05
CA LEU A 153 -13.77 -14.64 36.93
C LEU A 153 -14.95 -13.78 37.45
N PRO A 154 -16.10 -14.40 37.80
CA PRO A 154 -17.29 -13.67 38.28
C PRO A 154 -17.04 -12.78 39.50
N ASN A 155 -16.02 -13.09 40.31
CA ASN A 155 -15.65 -12.30 41.48
C ASN A 155 -14.82 -11.06 41.10
N GLN A 156 -13.96 -11.17 40.09
CA GLN A 156 -13.13 -10.07 39.60
C GLN A 156 -13.97 -8.99 38.90
N ARG A 157 -15.01 -9.40 38.15
CA ARG A 157 -15.95 -8.48 37.50
C ARG A 157 -16.82 -7.66 38.45
N ARG A 158 -16.96 -8.10 39.71
CA ARG A 158 -17.74 -7.40 40.75
C ARG A 158 -16.86 -6.57 41.67
N TRP A 159 -15.59 -6.43 41.35
CA TRP A 159 -14.68 -5.68 42.19
C TRP A 159 -14.81 -4.19 41.91
N ASN A 160 -15.49 -3.46 42.81
CA ASN A 160 -15.76 -2.03 42.67
C ASN A 160 -14.52 -1.16 42.42
N SER A 161 -13.33 -1.60 42.85
CA SER A 161 -12.08 -0.89 42.60
C SER A 161 -11.61 -0.95 41.14
N TRP A 162 -11.99 -2.01 40.40
CA TRP A 162 -11.64 -2.18 38.98
C TRP A 162 -12.82 -1.84 38.07
N PHE A 163 -14.06 -2.09 38.53
CA PHE A 163 -15.31 -1.81 37.82
C PHE A 163 -16.21 -0.94 38.71
N PRO A 164 -15.99 0.39 38.73
CA PRO A 164 -16.83 1.30 39.48
C PRO A 164 -18.23 1.38 38.86
N GLU A 165 -19.25 1.58 39.69
CA GLU A 165 -20.65 1.72 39.26
C GLU A 165 -20.87 2.99 38.41
N VAL A 166 -20.07 4.04 38.63
CA VAL A 166 -20.15 5.32 37.92
C VAL A 166 -18.77 5.74 37.44
N ILE A 167 -18.66 6.10 36.16
CA ILE A 167 -17.42 6.62 35.55
C ILE A 167 -17.64 8.07 35.14
N TYR A 168 -16.84 8.98 35.69
CA TYR A 168 -16.87 10.40 35.32
C TYR A 168 -15.96 10.66 34.12
N TYR A 169 -16.53 11.20 33.04
CA TYR A 169 -15.78 11.66 31.89
C TYR A 169 -15.89 13.18 31.75
N TYR A 170 -14.78 13.81 31.41
CA TYR A 170 -14.74 15.23 31.06
C TYR A 170 -14.87 15.36 29.56
N ALA A 171 -15.89 16.09 29.11
CA ALA A 171 -16.08 16.46 27.72
C ALA A 171 -16.00 17.98 27.58
N ASN A 172 -15.38 18.45 26.49
CA ASN A 172 -15.40 19.87 26.16
C ASN A 172 -16.80 20.26 25.67
N VAL A 173 -17.38 21.31 26.25
CA VAL A 173 -18.75 21.78 25.99
C VAL A 173 -18.97 22.12 24.52
N ASP A 174 -18.02 22.83 23.88
CA ASP A 174 -18.13 23.25 22.49
C ASP A 174 -18.08 22.07 21.53
N LYS A 175 -17.12 21.15 21.74
CA LYS A 175 -17.01 19.92 20.93
C LYS A 175 -18.23 19.02 21.07
N ALA A 176 -18.76 18.88 22.29
CA ALA A 176 -19.98 18.11 22.53
C ALA A 176 -21.18 18.72 21.80
N ARG A 177 -21.32 20.05 21.83
CA ARG A 177 -22.38 20.77 21.12
C ARG A 177 -22.29 20.60 19.60
N GLU A 178 -21.09 20.68 19.03
CA GLU A 178 -20.85 20.47 17.60
C GLU A 178 -21.24 19.06 17.16
N GLU A 179 -20.82 18.05 17.94
CA GLU A 179 -21.08 16.65 17.64
C GLU A 179 -22.58 16.29 17.72
N ILE A 180 -23.30 16.83 18.72
CA ILE A 180 -24.75 16.64 18.82
C ILE A 180 -25.47 17.21 17.59
N LYS A 181 -25.08 18.41 17.13
CA LYS A 181 -25.65 19.00 15.90
C LYS A 181 -25.34 18.14 14.67
N ARG A 182 -24.13 17.59 14.57
CA ARG A 182 -23.73 16.66 13.49
C ARG A 182 -24.61 15.41 13.47
N LEU A 183 -24.82 14.79 14.63
CA LEU A 183 -25.64 13.58 14.77
C LEU A 183 -27.12 13.82 14.44
N ILE A 184 -27.68 14.95 14.89
CA ILE A 184 -29.05 15.38 14.54
C ILE A 184 -29.18 15.56 13.03
N LYS A 185 -28.25 16.28 12.39
CA LYS A 185 -28.25 16.52 10.94
C LYS A 185 -28.15 15.23 10.13
N ASN A 186 -27.38 14.26 10.61
CA ASN A 186 -27.22 12.96 9.95
C ASN A 186 -28.38 11.99 10.23
N GLY A 187 -29.29 12.32 11.17
CA GLY A 187 -30.36 11.42 11.60
C GLY A 187 -29.88 10.23 12.42
N GLU A 188 -28.68 10.30 12.98
CA GLU A 188 -28.05 9.24 13.78
C GLU A 188 -28.35 9.38 15.28
N TRP A 189 -28.97 10.49 15.69
CA TRP A 189 -29.32 10.75 17.08
C TRP A 189 -30.52 9.88 17.52
N THR A 190 -30.28 8.96 18.46
CA THR A 190 -31.32 8.03 18.94
C THR A 190 -31.98 8.52 20.23
N ASP A 191 -33.30 8.35 20.34
CA ASP A 191 -34.12 8.75 21.49
C ASP A 191 -34.21 7.72 22.63
N SER A 192 -33.18 6.88 22.81
CA SER A 192 -33.21 5.78 23.78
C SER A 192 -33.40 6.25 25.24
N PHE A 193 -33.06 7.50 25.56
CA PHE A 193 -33.12 8.06 26.92
C PHE A 193 -33.60 9.52 26.93
N PRO A 194 -34.92 9.77 26.88
CA PRO A 194 -35.47 11.12 26.70
C PRO A 194 -35.17 12.07 27.86
N GLU A 195 -35.12 11.57 29.10
CA GLU A 195 -34.88 12.39 30.29
C GLU A 195 -33.41 12.85 30.40
N MET A 196 -32.46 11.96 30.12
CA MET A 196 -31.04 12.31 30.03
C MET A 196 -30.78 13.26 28.87
N ARG A 197 -31.45 13.08 27.73
CA ARG A 197 -31.36 13.97 26.57
C ARG A 197 -31.73 15.41 26.95
N LYS A 198 -32.86 15.60 27.63
CA LYS A 198 -33.32 16.93 28.06
C LYS A 198 -32.30 17.61 28.99
N ASN A 199 -31.79 16.87 29.99
CA ASN A 199 -30.78 17.39 30.92
C ASN A 199 -29.47 17.76 30.20
N LEU A 200 -29.06 16.96 29.22
CA LEU A 200 -27.88 17.25 28.41
C LEU A 200 -28.05 18.53 27.58
N PHE A 201 -29.22 18.72 26.96
CA PHE A 201 -29.51 19.91 26.15
C PHE A 201 -29.56 21.16 27.01
N GLU A 202 -30.16 21.07 28.20
CA GLU A 202 -30.17 22.15 29.18
C GLU A 202 -28.74 22.51 29.63
N LYS A 203 -27.90 21.52 29.96
CA LYS A 203 -26.50 21.77 30.38
C LYS A 203 -25.60 22.30 29.27
N LEU A 204 -25.91 22.01 28.01
CA LEU A 204 -25.13 22.45 26.85
C LEU A 204 -25.72 23.71 26.18
N ASP A 205 -26.78 24.30 26.74
CA ASP A 205 -27.55 25.41 26.18
C ASP A 205 -27.97 25.18 24.72
N ILE A 206 -28.39 23.94 24.40
CA ILE A 206 -28.89 23.57 23.08
C ILE A 206 -30.41 23.75 23.08
N PRO A 207 -30.98 24.54 22.14
CA PRO A 207 -32.41 24.72 22.12
C PRO A 207 -33.14 23.43 21.71
N ASP A 208 -34.20 23.07 22.44
CA ASP A 208 -34.97 21.83 22.22
C ASP A 208 -35.59 21.70 20.81
N ASN A 209 -35.64 22.79 20.05
CA ASN A 209 -36.22 22.83 18.71
C ASN A 209 -35.23 22.58 17.57
N VAL A 210 -33.93 22.34 17.86
CA VAL A 210 -32.88 22.15 16.83
C VAL A 210 -33.23 21.05 15.83
N GLU A 211 -33.76 19.92 16.28
CA GLU A 211 -34.20 18.83 15.40
C GLU A 211 -35.30 19.25 14.42
N LYS A 212 -36.24 20.09 14.87
CA LYS A 212 -37.33 20.58 14.01
C LYS A 212 -36.79 21.60 13.00
N ILE A 213 -35.91 22.49 13.43
CA ILE A 213 -35.30 23.51 12.58
C ILE A 213 -34.43 22.86 11.49
N ASP A 214 -33.57 21.92 11.86
CA ASP A 214 -32.66 21.26 10.90
C ASP A 214 -33.42 20.39 9.89
N LYS A 215 -34.51 19.75 10.31
CA LYS A 215 -35.37 18.97 9.40
C LYS A 215 -36.10 19.87 8.40
N ILE A 216 -36.58 21.03 8.85
CA ILE A 216 -37.19 22.05 7.99
C ILE A 216 -36.16 22.61 7.00
N ASP A 217 -34.93 22.89 7.45
CA ASP A 217 -33.86 23.39 6.58
C ASP A 217 -33.44 22.36 5.53
N ALA A 218 -33.34 21.07 5.90
CA ALA A 218 -33.04 19.99 4.99
C ALA A 218 -34.14 19.81 3.91
N ASP A 219 -35.41 19.90 4.31
CA ASP A 219 -36.54 19.83 3.37
C ASP A 219 -36.56 21.06 2.44
N LEU A 220 -36.28 22.26 2.94
CA LEU A 220 -36.15 23.49 2.15
C LEU A 220 -35.02 23.39 1.11
N GLN A 221 -33.85 22.89 1.49
CA GLN A 221 -32.73 22.66 0.58
C GLN A 221 -33.09 21.67 -0.53
N LYS A 222 -33.84 20.62 -0.18
CA LYS A 222 -34.32 19.62 -1.15
C LYS A 222 -35.31 20.23 -2.14
N VAL A 223 -36.24 21.05 -1.66
CA VAL A 223 -37.20 21.80 -2.49
C VAL A 223 -36.48 22.81 -3.39
N LEU A 224 -35.51 23.57 -2.87
CA LEU A 224 -34.69 24.50 -3.65
C LEU A 224 -33.93 23.80 -4.77
N LYS A 225 -33.36 22.62 -4.49
CA LYS A 225 -32.66 21.82 -5.51
C LYS A 225 -33.61 21.35 -6.62
N ILE A 226 -34.83 20.93 -6.26
CA ILE A 226 -35.87 20.56 -7.23
C ILE A 226 -36.27 21.76 -8.08
N LEU A 227 -36.55 22.92 -7.46
CA LEU A 227 -36.92 24.15 -8.17
C LEU A 227 -35.84 24.63 -9.14
N ASN A 228 -34.57 24.55 -8.75
CA ASN A 228 -33.43 24.86 -9.61
C ASN A 228 -33.30 23.87 -10.77
N SER A 229 -33.49 22.57 -10.53
CA SER A 229 -33.46 21.54 -11.58
C SER A 229 -34.63 21.63 -12.56
N ALA A 230 -35.78 22.16 -12.11
CA ALA A 230 -36.97 22.38 -12.92
C ALA A 230 -36.98 23.73 -13.66
N GLY A 231 -35.92 24.55 -13.53
CA GLY A 231 -35.81 25.85 -14.18
C GLY A 231 -36.79 26.93 -13.67
N LEU A 232 -37.42 26.72 -12.51
CA LEU A 232 -38.45 27.60 -11.98
C LEU A 232 -37.90 28.88 -11.32
N THR A 233 -36.62 28.93 -10.97
CA THR A 233 -36.01 30.08 -10.27
C THR A 233 -35.86 31.31 -11.17
N ASN A 234 -35.77 31.15 -12.50
CA ASN A 234 -35.77 32.27 -13.43
C ASN A 234 -37.17 32.89 -13.66
N ASN A 235 -38.24 32.15 -13.34
CA ASN A 235 -39.62 32.60 -13.56
C ASN A 235 -40.25 33.31 -12.34
N LEU A 236 -39.64 33.20 -11.16
CA LEU A 236 -40.10 33.89 -9.95
C LEU A 236 -39.62 35.33 -9.89
N LEU A 237 -38.40 35.63 -10.39
CA LEU A 237 -37.86 36.99 -10.46
C LEU A 237 -38.41 37.81 -11.64
N SER A 238 -39.04 37.18 -12.63
CA SER A 238 -39.60 37.88 -13.80
C SER A 238 -41.11 38.17 -13.68
N ARG A 239 -41.79 37.63 -12.67
CA ARG A 239 -43.26 37.79 -12.53
C ARG A 239 -43.68 38.96 -11.66
N ASP A 240 -42.77 39.51 -10.85
CA ASP A 240 -43.00 40.74 -10.07
C ASP A 240 -42.64 42.02 -10.84
N SER A 241 -42.13 41.91 -12.08
CA SER A 241 -41.84 43.07 -12.95
C SER A 241 -42.97 43.43 -13.93
N THR A 242 -44.12 42.76 -13.84
CA THR A 242 -45.29 43.08 -14.70
C THR A 242 -46.60 42.93 -13.92
N THR A 243 -46.93 43.91 -13.07
CA THR A 243 -48.26 44.55 -12.90
C THR A 243 -48.14 45.71 -11.92
#